data_AF-A0A2G6I9I7-F1
#
_entry.id   AF-A0A2G6I9I7-F1
#
_cell.length_a   1.000
_cell.length_b   1.000
_cell.length_c   1.000
_cell.angle_alpha   90.00
_cell.angle_beta   90.00
_cell.angle_gamma   90.00
#
_symmetry.space_group_name_H-M   'P 1'
#
loop_
_entity.id
_entity.type
_entity.pdbx_description
1 polymer ?
#
loop_
_entity_poly.entity_id
_entity_poly.type
_entity_poly.pdbx_seq_one_letter_code
_entity_poly.pdbx_strand_id
1 'polypeptide(L)'
;MSCHRRDKACGPVAPVDQGGDGSAKHGCVAGLVQQRRLRKLRQIPGRQRPCLGLRGLCLWRGAECASGAQGQRPIGADEVAERNRLRAALQDVATGRPADPKLDPQTRVCMLGLAPNAARLSVRFWHVGEFGDFARNMLAFWEDLRIEGRPDRPPWNGPPAAWSLLYETAIRVGGKPKAETIPPLLGGELMRAVLTGQPLPRSLLSAVVGRIRADGEVNGRRAAICKAVINRALKSRDATHFEKEMIPVSLDPDNTNPAYRLGRLFAVLESAQSAALPGLNATIKDRYFAAASATPARVFPLLIKNATHHLALLKKGGNGGLGHWLEKELGVIWSGLAPDLPRAFNLEDQGRFIAGYYHQRWTPKQDTDDTPVLEDKE
;
A
#
# COMPACT_ATOMS: atom_id res chain seq x y z
N MET A 1 57.70 33.43 -9.81
CA MET A 1 58.13 34.32 -8.70
C MET A 1 57.38 33.86 -7.45
N SER A 2 57.99 32.99 -6.62
CA SER A 2 58.76 33.33 -5.41
C SER A 2 57.92 34.15 -4.41
N CYS A 3 57.82 33.89 -3.11
CA CYS A 3 58.34 32.93 -2.14
C CYS A 3 57.90 33.52 -0.78
N HIS A 4 57.54 32.74 0.25
CA HIS A 4 58.20 32.83 1.57
C HIS A 4 57.65 31.85 2.62
N ARG A 5 58.61 31.04 3.10
CA ARG A 5 58.63 30.26 4.36
C ARG A 5 58.71 31.17 5.60
N ARG A 6 58.40 30.59 6.76
CA ARG A 6 59.28 30.37 7.95
C ARG A 6 58.46 29.59 8.99
N ASP A 7 58.78 28.36 9.42
CA ASP A 7 59.96 27.74 10.08
C ASP A 7 59.98 27.85 11.62
N LYS A 8 60.29 26.69 12.25
CA LYS A 8 60.82 26.40 13.62
C LYS A 8 59.81 26.04 14.74
N ALA A 9 60.03 25.08 15.65
CA ALA A 9 61.08 24.05 15.86
C ALA A 9 60.65 23.04 16.96
N CYS A 10 61.27 21.85 16.97
CA CYS A 10 61.25 20.79 18.01
C CYS A 10 61.74 21.28 19.40
N GLY A 11 61.26 20.83 20.58
CA GLY A 11 61.25 19.51 21.27
C GLY A 11 61.67 19.77 22.76
N PRO A 12 61.95 18.80 23.68
CA PRO A 12 61.36 17.50 24.05
C PRO A 12 60.99 17.41 25.57
N VAL A 13 60.08 16.52 26.03
CA VAL A 13 60.10 15.95 27.41
C VAL A 13 59.39 14.57 27.42
N ALA A 14 60.02 13.59 28.09
CA ALA A 14 59.58 12.20 28.23
C ALA A 14 58.73 11.96 29.53
N PRO A 15 58.49 10.70 29.95
CA PRO A 15 57.17 10.06 30.03
C PRO A 15 56.53 10.14 31.43
N VAL A 16 55.19 10.03 31.50
CA VAL A 16 54.49 9.62 32.72
C VAL A 16 53.57 8.46 32.38
N ASP A 17 53.92 7.32 32.95
CA ASP A 17 53.15 6.09 33.03
C ASP A 17 52.15 6.21 34.19
N GLN A 18 50.87 5.94 33.94
CA GLN A 18 49.89 5.47 34.94
C GLN A 18 48.55 5.08 34.29
N GLY A 19 48.37 3.77 34.12
CA GLY A 19 47.16 2.97 34.42
C GLY A 19 45.75 3.48 34.05
N GLY A 20 45.07 2.75 33.17
CA GLY A 20 43.63 2.89 32.93
C GLY A 20 43.07 1.96 31.84
N ASP A 21 43.24 0.65 32.00
CA ASP A 21 42.67 -0.42 31.16
C ASP A 21 41.13 -0.45 31.29
N GLY A 22 40.39 -0.66 30.19
CA GLY A 22 38.98 -1.06 30.26
C GLY A 22 38.04 -0.66 29.11
N SER A 23 38.21 0.50 28.48
CA SER A 23 37.16 1.06 27.58
C SER A 23 37.30 0.62 26.11
N ALA A 24 38.52 0.49 25.58
CA ALA A 24 38.73 0.24 24.15
C ALA A 24 38.47 -1.22 23.71
N LYS A 25 38.57 -2.19 24.62
CA LYS A 25 38.37 -3.62 24.31
C LYS A 25 36.89 -3.98 24.12
N HIS A 26 35.97 -3.29 24.78
CA HIS A 26 34.53 -3.54 24.68
C HIS A 26 33.92 -3.09 23.34
N GLY A 27 34.39 -1.98 22.77
CA GLY A 27 33.94 -1.48 21.46
C GLY A 27 34.36 -2.38 20.27
N CYS A 28 35.56 -2.97 20.34
CA CYS A 28 36.07 -3.83 19.28
C CYS A 28 35.40 -5.23 19.29
N VAL A 29 35.04 -5.74 20.47
CA VAL A 29 34.36 -7.05 20.62
C VAL A 29 32.89 -6.99 20.19
N ALA A 30 32.17 -5.90 20.49
CA ALA A 30 30.79 -5.71 20.02
C ALA A 30 30.71 -5.64 18.48
N GLY A 31 31.64 -4.92 17.83
CA GLY A 31 31.77 -4.87 16.37
C GLY A 31 32.08 -6.24 15.74
N LEU A 32 32.92 -7.05 16.38
CA LEU A 32 33.26 -8.41 15.93
C LEU A 32 32.11 -9.42 16.09
N VAL A 33 31.31 -9.33 17.16
CA VAL A 33 30.16 -10.21 17.41
C VAL A 33 29.02 -9.93 16.43
N GLN A 34 28.75 -8.65 16.17
CA GLN A 34 27.75 -8.21 15.20
C GLN A 34 28.16 -8.59 13.77
N GLN A 35 29.45 -8.44 13.42
CA GLN A 35 30.00 -8.93 12.16
C GLN A 35 29.97 -10.47 12.04
N ARG A 36 30.20 -11.24 13.12
CA ARG A 36 30.13 -12.71 13.10
C ARG A 36 28.69 -13.24 12.96
N ARG A 37 27.69 -12.63 13.61
CA ARG A 37 26.26 -12.96 13.40
C ARG A 37 25.82 -12.63 11.95
N LEU A 38 26.32 -11.53 11.38
CA LEU A 38 26.10 -11.18 9.96
C LEU A 38 26.87 -12.09 8.98
N ARG A 39 28.05 -12.63 9.36
CA ARG A 39 28.80 -13.61 8.54
C ARG A 39 28.09 -14.96 8.48
N LYS A 40 27.44 -15.44 9.55
CA LYS A 40 26.60 -16.66 9.50
C LYS A 40 25.42 -16.53 8.51
N LEU A 41 24.86 -15.33 8.35
CA LEU A 41 23.82 -15.05 7.34
C LEU A 41 24.34 -15.11 5.89
N ARG A 42 25.66 -14.99 5.65
CA ARG A 42 26.27 -15.18 4.32
C ARG A 42 26.44 -16.64 3.93
N GLN A 43 26.49 -17.56 4.89
CA GLN A 43 26.80 -18.98 4.66
C GLN A 43 25.55 -19.86 4.46
N ILE A 44 24.34 -19.30 4.56
CA ILE A 44 23.09 -20.03 4.30
C ILE A 44 22.83 -20.05 2.78
N PRO A 45 22.84 -21.22 2.11
CA PRO A 45 22.60 -21.31 0.67
C PRO A 45 21.20 -20.76 0.31
N GLY A 46 21.13 -20.05 -0.83
CA GLY A 46 20.00 -19.19 -1.21
C GLY A 46 18.61 -19.84 -1.31
N ARG A 47 18.52 -21.18 -1.26
CA ARG A 47 17.25 -21.94 -1.31
C ARG A 47 16.52 -22.09 0.02
N GLN A 48 17.16 -21.84 1.17
CA GLN A 48 16.56 -22.00 2.50
C GLN A 48 16.38 -20.68 3.25
N ARG A 49 15.94 -19.63 2.55
CA ARG A 49 15.49 -18.38 3.19
C ARG A 49 13.96 -18.39 3.20
N PRO A 50 13.29 -18.76 4.32
CA PRO A 50 11.87 -18.53 4.44
C PRO A 50 11.67 -17.01 4.51
N CYS A 51 11.31 -16.43 3.38
CA CYS A 51 11.13 -15.01 3.20
C CYS A 51 9.69 -14.67 3.55
N LEU A 52 9.49 -13.78 4.53
CA LEU A 52 8.29 -12.95 4.57
C LEU A 52 8.44 -11.90 3.45
N GLY A 53 8.19 -12.33 2.22
CA GLY A 53 7.75 -11.49 1.10
C GLY A 53 8.75 -10.52 0.44
N LEU A 54 9.78 -10.08 1.14
CA LEU A 54 10.87 -9.27 0.60
C LEU A 54 12.17 -10.02 0.87
N ARG A 55 13.08 -10.06 -0.11
CA ARG A 55 14.41 -10.66 0.07
C ARG A 55 15.06 -10.06 1.32
N GLY A 56 15.21 -10.84 2.40
CA GLY A 56 16.05 -10.48 3.54
C GLY A 56 15.38 -10.09 4.87
N LEU A 57 14.11 -10.44 5.14
CA LEU A 57 13.59 -10.30 6.51
C LEU A 57 14.20 -11.35 7.44
N CYS A 58 14.85 -10.91 8.52
CA CYS A 58 15.38 -11.75 9.59
C CYS A 58 14.66 -11.44 10.90
N LEU A 59 14.10 -12.46 11.55
CA LEU A 59 13.34 -12.37 12.80
C LEU A 59 14.15 -12.94 13.96
N TRP A 60 14.20 -12.23 15.08
CA TRP A 60 14.83 -12.66 16.33
C TRP A 60 13.90 -12.40 17.54
N ARG A 61 13.94 -13.29 18.55
CA ARG A 61 13.25 -13.08 19.84
C ARG A 61 14.18 -12.31 20.77
N GLY A 62 13.65 -11.32 21.46
CA GLY A 62 14.39 -10.48 22.39
C GLY A 62 14.28 -10.96 23.84
N ALA A 63 14.97 -12.03 24.21
CA ALA A 63 15.54 -12.10 25.57
C ALA A 63 16.86 -11.31 25.64
N GLU A 64 17.51 -11.07 24.49
CA GLU A 64 18.79 -10.35 24.37
C GLU A 64 18.63 -8.87 23.95
N CYS A 65 17.42 -8.37 23.68
CA CYS A 65 17.24 -7.01 23.17
C CYS A 65 17.44 -5.90 24.24
N ALA A 66 17.75 -6.24 25.50
CA ALA A 66 17.96 -5.29 26.60
C ALA A 66 19.35 -5.35 27.28
N SER A 67 20.25 -6.24 26.88
CA SER A 67 21.59 -6.26 27.47
C SER A 67 22.62 -6.65 26.42
N GLY A 68 23.70 -5.88 26.37
CA GLY A 68 24.97 -6.31 25.78
C GLY A 68 25.62 -7.44 26.59
N ALA A 69 24.84 -8.44 27.01
CA ALA A 69 25.29 -9.55 27.82
C ALA A 69 25.80 -10.69 26.92
N GLN A 70 27.12 -10.71 26.79
CA GLN A 70 27.99 -11.89 26.84
C GLN A 70 27.37 -13.27 26.59
N GLY A 71 27.99 -13.99 25.65
CA GLY A 71 28.05 -15.45 25.67
C GLY A 71 27.22 -16.15 24.61
N GLN A 72 27.89 -16.86 23.70
CA GLN A 72 27.26 -17.90 22.90
C GLN A 72 26.84 -19.05 23.83
N ARG A 73 25.60 -19.03 24.33
CA ARG A 73 24.95 -20.24 24.82
C ARG A 73 24.38 -21.01 23.64
N PRO A 74 24.51 -22.35 23.60
CA PRO A 74 23.78 -23.16 22.64
C PRO A 74 22.27 -22.94 22.87
N ILE A 75 21.55 -22.62 21.79
CA ILE A 75 20.09 -22.44 21.81
C ILE A 75 19.48 -23.79 22.19
N GLY A 76 18.81 -23.86 23.34
CA GLY A 76 18.18 -25.09 23.83
C GLY A 76 17.10 -25.60 22.87
N ALA A 77 16.78 -26.90 22.92
CA ALA A 77 15.74 -27.49 22.08
C ALA A 77 14.38 -26.79 22.25
N ASP A 78 14.06 -26.35 23.46
CA ASP A 78 12.84 -25.59 23.78
C ASP A 78 12.84 -24.20 23.13
N GLU A 79 13.98 -23.50 23.10
CA GLU A 79 14.11 -22.19 22.42
C GLU A 79 13.94 -22.34 20.89
N VAL A 80 14.40 -23.45 20.31
CA VAL A 80 14.20 -23.76 18.89
C VAL A 80 12.72 -24.03 18.59
N ALA A 81 12.04 -24.82 19.44
CA ALA A 81 10.63 -25.13 19.30
C ALA A 81 9.77 -23.86 19.40
N GLU A 82 10.04 -23.01 20.39
CA GLU A 82 9.31 -21.76 20.60
C GLU A 82 9.56 -20.73 19.50
N ARG A 83 10.80 -20.64 18.98
CA ARG A 83 11.11 -19.83 17.79
C ARG A 83 10.32 -20.30 16.57
N ASN A 84 10.18 -21.61 16.39
CA ASN A 84 9.43 -22.16 15.26
C ASN A 84 7.92 -21.89 15.42
N ARG A 85 7.38 -21.96 16.65
CA ARG A 85 6.00 -21.55 16.95
C ARG A 85 5.77 -20.07 16.64
N LEU A 86 6.64 -19.19 17.11
CA LEU A 86 6.57 -17.75 16.82
C LEU A 86 6.63 -17.48 15.30
N ARG A 87 7.50 -18.20 14.59
CA ARG A 87 7.59 -18.10 13.12
C ARG A 87 6.29 -18.51 12.45
N ALA A 88 5.70 -19.63 12.85
CA ALA A 88 4.43 -20.11 12.31
C ALA A 88 3.31 -19.09 12.57
N ALA A 89 3.20 -18.61 13.82
CA ALA A 89 2.24 -17.58 14.19
C ALA A 89 2.40 -16.30 13.33
N LEU A 90 3.63 -15.81 13.14
CA LEU A 90 3.87 -14.65 12.27
C LEU A 90 3.52 -14.91 10.79
N GLN A 91 3.66 -16.15 10.30
CA GLN A 91 3.24 -16.52 8.94
C GLN A 91 1.72 -16.58 8.82
N ASP A 92 1.04 -17.09 9.84
CA ASP A 92 -0.42 -17.14 9.89
C ASP A 92 -0.98 -15.71 9.88
N VAL A 93 -0.50 -14.84 10.78
CA VAL A 93 -0.89 -13.43 10.78
C VAL A 93 -0.32 -12.66 9.58
N ALA A 94 0.60 -13.18 8.78
CA ALA A 94 0.98 -12.54 7.52
C ALA A 94 0.10 -12.98 6.33
N THR A 95 -0.73 -14.02 6.52
CA THR A 95 -1.54 -14.65 5.46
C THR A 95 -3.06 -14.53 5.68
N GLY A 96 -3.49 -13.75 6.66
CA GLY A 96 -4.90 -13.57 7.01
C GLY A 96 -5.41 -14.46 8.12
N ARG A 97 -4.57 -15.34 8.66
CA ARG A 97 -4.99 -16.41 9.58
C ARG A 97 -4.73 -16.01 11.04
N PRO A 98 -5.60 -16.43 11.97
CA PRO A 98 -5.38 -16.17 13.40
C PRO A 98 -4.09 -16.84 13.87
N ALA A 99 -3.36 -16.15 14.75
CA ALA A 99 -2.19 -16.72 15.40
C ALA A 99 -2.56 -17.87 16.33
N ASP A 100 -1.57 -18.70 16.70
CA ASP A 100 -1.71 -19.68 17.79
C ASP A 100 -2.19 -18.96 19.07
N PRO A 101 -3.37 -19.32 19.63
CA PRO A 101 -3.92 -18.70 20.84
C PRO A 101 -3.02 -18.86 22.07
N LYS A 102 -2.09 -19.81 22.05
CA LYS A 102 -1.17 -20.08 23.16
C LYS A 102 0.06 -19.17 23.18
N LEU A 103 0.25 -18.34 22.15
CA LEU A 103 1.37 -17.42 22.10
C LEU A 103 1.06 -16.16 22.92
N ASP A 104 1.90 -15.87 23.92
CA ASP A 104 1.75 -14.68 24.77
C ASP A 104 1.85 -13.40 23.91
N PRO A 105 0.80 -12.55 23.89
CA PRO A 105 0.82 -11.27 23.19
C PRO A 105 1.99 -10.35 23.59
N GLN A 106 2.48 -10.44 24.82
CA GLN A 106 3.59 -9.62 25.34
C GLN A 106 4.98 -10.16 24.92
N THR A 107 5.03 -11.23 24.12
CA THR A 107 6.28 -11.77 23.60
C THR A 107 7.03 -10.71 22.81
N ARG A 108 8.22 -10.33 23.28
CA ARG A 108 9.10 -9.38 22.58
C ARG A 108 9.69 -9.96 21.29
N VAL A 109 9.42 -9.30 20.18
CA VAL A 109 9.91 -9.64 18.85
C VAL A 109 10.79 -8.51 18.33
N CYS A 110 11.98 -8.87 17.84
CA CYS A 110 12.91 -7.95 17.21
C CYS A 110 12.98 -8.28 15.71
N MET A 111 12.56 -7.33 14.87
CA MET A 111 12.48 -7.46 13.41
C MET A 111 13.60 -6.68 12.72
N LEU A 112 14.37 -7.36 11.88
CA LEU A 112 15.45 -6.76 11.10
C LEU A 112 15.21 -6.97 9.60
N GLY A 113 14.97 -5.87 8.88
CA GLY A 113 14.90 -5.86 7.43
C GLY A 113 16.28 -5.62 6.83
N LEU A 114 16.80 -6.59 6.07
CA LEU A 114 18.09 -6.47 5.38
C LEU A 114 17.88 -6.41 3.87
N ALA A 115 18.66 -5.56 3.20
CA ALA A 115 18.76 -5.56 1.75
C ALA A 115 20.20 -5.84 1.31
N PRO A 116 20.40 -6.62 0.24
CA PRO A 116 21.71 -6.73 -0.39
C PRO A 116 22.12 -5.38 -0.99
N ASN A 117 23.36 -4.97 -0.74
CA ASN A 117 24.00 -3.82 -1.35
C ASN A 117 25.40 -4.25 -1.83
N ALA A 118 25.45 -4.81 -3.04
CA ALA A 118 26.64 -5.45 -3.59
C ALA A 118 27.29 -6.42 -2.57
N ALA A 119 28.51 -6.13 -2.11
CA ALA A 119 29.23 -6.92 -1.12
C ALA A 119 28.85 -6.63 0.35
N ARG A 120 27.87 -5.77 0.61
CA ARG A 120 27.42 -5.34 1.96
C ARG A 120 25.94 -5.68 2.18
N LEU A 121 25.55 -5.81 3.44
CA LEU A 121 24.15 -5.86 3.85
C LEU A 121 23.78 -4.49 4.39
N SER A 122 22.73 -3.89 3.85
CA SER A 122 22.19 -2.63 4.34
C SER A 122 20.97 -2.91 5.20
N VAL A 123 20.93 -2.33 6.40
CA VAL A 123 19.74 -2.37 7.26
C VAL A 123 18.70 -1.41 6.68
N ARG A 124 17.53 -1.94 6.31
CA ARG A 124 16.39 -1.16 5.79
C ARG A 124 15.48 -0.69 6.90
N PHE A 125 15.26 -1.54 7.88
CA PHE A 125 14.56 -1.19 9.10
C PHE A 125 14.99 -2.11 10.24
N TRP A 126 14.91 -1.57 11.45
CA TRP A 126 15.04 -2.30 12.70
C TRP A 126 13.87 -1.86 13.57
N HIS A 127 13.15 -2.82 14.13
CA HIS A 127 12.02 -2.52 14.98
C HIS A 127 11.86 -3.58 16.05
N VAL A 128 11.59 -3.13 17.28
CA VAL A 128 11.39 -3.97 18.46
C VAL A 128 10.01 -3.64 18.99
N GLY A 129 9.21 -4.67 19.24
CA GLY A 129 7.85 -4.53 19.75
C GLY A 129 7.31 -5.85 20.27
N GLU A 130 6.05 -5.84 20.68
CA GLU A 130 5.35 -7.03 21.18
C GLU A 130 4.61 -7.74 20.04
N PHE A 131 4.50 -9.06 20.13
CA PHE A 131 3.77 -9.87 19.14
C PHE A 131 2.32 -9.38 18.97
N GLY A 132 1.65 -9.03 20.06
CA GLY A 132 0.29 -8.50 20.05
C GLY A 132 0.15 -7.20 19.25
N ASP A 133 1.11 -6.28 19.38
CA ASP A 133 1.12 -5.04 18.58
C ASP A 133 1.25 -5.33 17.08
N PHE A 134 2.16 -6.24 16.72
CA PHE A 134 2.36 -6.63 15.34
C PHE A 134 1.12 -7.26 14.73
N ALA A 135 0.46 -8.15 15.48
CA ALA A 135 -0.75 -8.78 15.01
C ALA A 135 -1.88 -7.77 14.80
N ARG A 136 -2.08 -6.85 15.76
CA ARG A 136 -3.07 -5.76 15.64
C ARG A 136 -2.79 -4.85 14.44
N ASN A 137 -1.55 -4.41 14.28
CA ASN A 137 -1.16 -3.50 13.20
C ASN A 137 -1.34 -4.15 11.81
N MET A 138 -1.08 -5.45 11.70
CA MET A 138 -1.26 -6.21 10.47
C MET A 138 -2.74 -6.45 10.13
N LEU A 139 -3.57 -6.75 11.13
CA LEU A 139 -5.03 -6.82 10.97
C LEU A 139 -5.60 -5.47 10.52
N ALA A 140 -5.21 -4.38 11.20
CA ALA A 140 -5.63 -3.03 10.82
C ALA A 140 -5.22 -2.67 9.38
N PHE A 141 -4.02 -3.08 8.96
CA PHE A 141 -3.56 -2.90 7.59
C PHE A 141 -4.43 -3.63 6.55
N TRP A 142 -4.88 -4.86 6.84
CA TRP A 142 -5.80 -5.56 5.94
C TRP A 142 -7.19 -4.95 5.91
N GLU A 143 -7.71 -4.51 7.05
CA GLU A 143 -8.98 -3.79 7.10
C GLU A 143 -8.92 -2.46 6.33
N ASP A 144 -7.79 -1.75 6.43
CA ASP A 144 -7.56 -0.53 5.63
C ASP A 144 -7.61 -0.83 4.12
N LEU A 145 -7.07 -1.98 3.69
CA LEU A 145 -7.10 -2.41 2.29
C LEU A 145 -8.45 -2.94 1.82
N ARG A 146 -9.33 -3.39 2.72
CA ARG A 146 -10.61 -4.03 2.36
C ARG A 146 -11.38 -3.20 1.33
N ILE A 147 -11.71 -3.80 0.20
CA ILE A 147 -12.49 -3.19 -0.87
C ILE A 147 -13.39 -4.25 -1.48
N GLU A 148 -14.60 -3.89 -1.87
CA GLU A 148 -15.52 -4.81 -2.52
C GLU A 148 -15.33 -4.79 -4.04
N GLY A 149 -15.43 -5.98 -4.64
CA GLY A 149 -15.46 -6.18 -6.07
C GLY A 149 -16.57 -7.18 -6.42
N ARG A 150 -16.73 -7.48 -7.72
CA ARG A 150 -17.79 -8.40 -8.14
C ARG A 150 -17.49 -9.81 -7.67
N PRO A 151 -18.52 -10.63 -7.38
CA PRO A 151 -18.32 -12.04 -7.02
C PRO A 151 -17.52 -12.83 -8.06
N ASP A 152 -17.73 -12.55 -9.35
CA ASP A 152 -17.00 -13.18 -10.47
C ASP A 152 -15.60 -12.61 -10.69
N ARG A 153 -15.30 -11.44 -10.12
CA ARG A 153 -14.01 -10.75 -10.25
C ARG A 153 -13.59 -10.14 -8.92
N PRO A 154 -13.21 -10.97 -7.93
CA PRO A 154 -12.79 -10.49 -6.62
C PRO A 154 -11.53 -9.60 -6.75
N PRO A 155 -11.33 -8.63 -5.84
CA PRO A 155 -10.14 -7.78 -5.82
C PRO A 155 -8.83 -8.59 -5.70
N TRP A 156 -8.90 -9.74 -5.02
CA TRP A 156 -7.82 -10.70 -4.83
C TRP A 156 -8.35 -12.05 -4.30
N ASN A 157 -7.58 -13.13 -4.50
CA ASN A 157 -7.84 -14.46 -3.94
C ASN A 157 -7.23 -14.59 -2.54
N GLY A 158 -7.88 -13.99 -1.53
CA GLY A 158 -7.39 -13.92 -0.14
C GLY A 158 -6.52 -12.69 0.15
N PRO A 159 -6.38 -12.29 1.43
CA PRO A 159 -5.78 -11.00 1.81
C PRO A 159 -4.37 -10.84 1.23
N PRO A 160 -4.08 -9.70 0.56
CA PRO A 160 -2.82 -9.52 -0.12
C PRO A 160 -1.69 -9.36 0.89
N ALA A 161 -0.59 -10.07 0.64
CA ALA A 161 0.63 -9.83 1.39
C ALA A 161 1.18 -8.43 1.09
N ALA A 162 1.67 -7.72 2.10
CA ALA A 162 2.10 -6.31 1.96
C ALA A 162 3.10 -6.08 0.81
N TRP A 163 4.06 -6.98 0.64
CA TRP A 163 5.04 -6.92 -0.45
C TRP A 163 4.42 -7.01 -1.85
N SER A 164 3.29 -7.70 -2.00
CA SER A 164 2.63 -7.86 -3.30
C SER A 164 2.07 -6.54 -3.82
N LEU A 165 1.74 -5.61 -2.93
CA LEU A 165 1.26 -4.26 -3.29
C LEU A 165 2.34 -3.44 -4.00
N LEU A 166 3.62 -3.70 -3.71
CA LEU A 166 4.72 -3.00 -4.36
C LEU A 166 4.76 -3.26 -5.87
N TYR A 167 4.29 -4.42 -6.32
CA TYR A 167 4.24 -4.75 -7.74
C TYR A 167 3.20 -3.90 -8.51
N GLU A 168 2.22 -3.30 -7.83
CA GLU A 168 1.31 -2.35 -8.47
C GLU A 168 1.97 -1.01 -8.80
N THR A 169 3.16 -0.75 -8.25
CA THR A 169 3.98 0.43 -8.56
C THR A 169 5.01 0.17 -9.67
N ALA A 170 5.19 -1.08 -10.07
CA ALA A 170 6.17 -1.48 -11.07
C ALA A 170 5.69 -1.19 -12.49
N ILE A 171 6.63 -0.99 -13.41
CA ILE A 171 6.36 -0.96 -14.85
C ILE A 171 6.00 -2.37 -15.30
N ARG A 172 4.90 -2.50 -16.05
CA ARG A 172 4.51 -3.76 -16.70
C ARG A 172 5.13 -3.85 -18.09
N VAL A 173 5.76 -4.98 -18.39
CA VAL A 173 6.30 -5.29 -19.72
C VAL A 173 5.82 -6.68 -20.10
N GLY A 174 5.11 -6.80 -21.22
CA GLY A 174 4.47 -8.07 -21.62
C GLY A 174 3.46 -8.59 -20.57
N GLY A 175 2.73 -7.68 -19.91
CA GLY A 175 1.75 -7.99 -18.86
C GLY A 175 2.35 -8.32 -17.48
N LYS A 176 3.68 -8.48 -17.36
CA LYS A 176 4.34 -8.83 -16.10
C LYS A 176 5.02 -7.62 -15.46
N PRO A 177 4.88 -7.41 -14.14
CA PRO A 177 5.53 -6.31 -13.44
C PRO A 177 7.04 -6.59 -13.27
N LYS A 178 7.88 -5.60 -13.61
CA LYS A 178 9.34 -5.67 -13.45
C LYS A 178 9.75 -5.22 -12.04
N ALA A 179 10.19 -6.16 -11.21
CA ALA A 179 10.53 -5.89 -9.81
C ALA A 179 11.63 -4.84 -9.64
N GLU A 180 12.52 -4.70 -10.62
CA GLU A 180 13.64 -3.75 -10.62
C GLU A 180 13.18 -2.30 -10.73
N THR A 181 11.95 -2.08 -11.21
CA THR A 181 11.35 -0.75 -11.39
C THR A 181 10.59 -0.25 -10.17
N ILE A 182 10.43 -1.10 -9.14
CA ILE A 182 9.81 -0.72 -7.88
C ILE A 182 10.71 0.31 -7.20
N PRO A 183 10.17 1.44 -6.70
CA PRO A 183 10.97 2.45 -6.01
C PRO A 183 11.75 1.82 -4.84
N PRO A 184 13.09 1.97 -4.78
CA PRO A 184 13.94 1.15 -3.92
C PRO A 184 13.74 1.40 -2.41
N LEU A 185 13.19 2.54 -2.01
CA LEU A 185 12.90 2.88 -0.61
C LEU A 185 11.51 2.40 -0.15
N LEU A 186 10.58 2.24 -1.09
CA LEU A 186 9.16 2.02 -0.81
C LEU A 186 8.90 0.72 -0.05
N GLY A 187 9.66 -0.33 -0.32
CA GLY A 187 9.51 -1.60 0.41
C GLY A 187 9.83 -1.48 1.90
N GLY A 188 10.84 -0.68 2.26
CA GLY A 188 11.19 -0.43 3.66
C GLY A 188 10.18 0.48 4.35
N GLU A 189 9.73 1.53 3.66
CA GLU A 189 8.72 2.47 4.15
C GLU A 189 7.37 1.78 4.41
N LEU A 190 6.91 0.97 3.46
CA LEU A 190 5.67 0.20 3.57
C LEU A 190 5.73 -0.78 4.75
N MET A 191 6.79 -1.59 4.82
CA MET A 191 6.92 -2.55 5.92
C MET A 191 6.99 -1.87 7.28
N ARG A 192 7.69 -0.72 7.38
CA ARG A 192 7.70 0.05 8.62
C ARG A 192 6.30 0.51 9.01
N ALA A 193 5.53 1.09 8.08
CA ALA A 193 4.17 1.55 8.34
C ALA A 193 3.25 0.39 8.77
N VAL A 194 3.35 -0.77 8.11
CA VAL A 194 2.59 -1.98 8.47
C VAL A 194 2.94 -2.47 9.86
N LEU A 195 4.22 -2.55 10.22
CA LEU A 195 4.67 -3.09 11.50
C LEU A 195 4.38 -2.14 12.67
N THR A 196 4.45 -0.83 12.44
CA THR A 196 4.36 0.19 13.49
C THR A 196 2.97 0.82 13.65
N GLY A 197 2.01 0.48 12.79
CA GLY A 197 0.70 1.10 12.84
C GLY A 197 0.64 2.51 12.21
N GLN A 198 1.78 3.09 11.80
CA GLN A 198 1.88 4.45 11.24
C GLN A 198 1.15 4.61 9.90
N PRO A 199 0.83 5.86 9.47
CA PRO A 199 0.28 6.14 8.15
C PRO A 199 1.08 5.48 7.03
N LEU A 200 0.37 4.96 6.01
CA LEU A 200 1.02 4.39 4.85
C LEU A 200 1.74 5.50 4.06
N PRO A 201 2.87 5.18 3.40
CA PRO A 201 3.69 6.19 2.74
C PRO A 201 2.93 6.91 1.62
N ARG A 202 2.93 8.25 1.60
CA ARG A 202 2.38 9.04 0.48
C ARG A 202 3.08 8.74 -0.85
N SER A 203 4.35 8.32 -0.79
CA SER A 203 5.13 7.81 -1.92
C SER A 203 4.42 6.63 -2.61
N LEU A 204 3.77 5.75 -1.84
CA LEU A 204 2.98 4.63 -2.37
C LEU A 204 1.82 5.11 -3.24
N LEU A 205 1.04 6.08 -2.73
CA LEU A 205 -0.08 6.68 -3.47
C LEU A 205 0.42 7.35 -4.75
N SER A 206 1.48 8.15 -4.66
CA SER A 206 2.04 8.84 -5.84
C SER A 206 2.52 7.86 -6.91
N ALA A 207 3.12 6.74 -6.51
CA ALA A 207 3.61 5.72 -7.42
C ALA A 207 2.47 4.98 -8.12
N VAL A 208 1.43 4.58 -7.37
CA VAL A 208 0.25 3.91 -7.93
C VAL A 208 -0.54 4.83 -8.87
N VAL A 209 -0.82 6.06 -8.47
CA VAL A 209 -1.51 7.05 -9.33
C VAL A 209 -0.71 7.29 -10.61
N GLY A 210 0.62 7.46 -10.49
CA GLY A 210 1.51 7.61 -11.63
C GLY A 210 1.51 6.39 -12.56
N ARG A 211 1.41 5.16 -12.02
CA ARG A 211 1.30 3.94 -12.83
C ARG A 211 -0.03 3.86 -13.57
N ILE A 212 -1.14 4.11 -12.89
CA ILE A 212 -2.48 4.11 -13.52
C ILE A 212 -2.54 5.12 -14.67
N ARG A 213 -1.94 6.30 -14.51
CA ARG A 213 -1.90 7.29 -15.58
C ARG A 213 -1.03 6.86 -16.78
N ALA A 214 -0.05 6.00 -16.54
CA ALA A 214 0.86 5.53 -17.57
C ALA A 214 0.33 4.30 -18.34
N ASP A 215 -0.35 3.37 -17.65
CA ASP A 215 -0.82 2.11 -18.24
C ASP A 215 -2.36 2.01 -18.37
N GLY A 216 -3.12 2.93 -17.77
CA GLY A 216 -4.58 2.94 -17.78
C GLY A 216 -5.23 1.84 -16.93
N GLU A 217 -4.46 1.01 -16.22
CA GLU A 217 -4.96 -0.17 -15.54
C GLU A 217 -5.46 0.19 -14.12
N VAL A 218 -6.78 0.12 -13.92
CA VAL A 218 -7.39 0.25 -12.58
C VAL A 218 -7.89 -1.13 -12.15
N ASN A 219 -7.24 -1.68 -11.13
CA ASN A 219 -7.58 -2.96 -10.51
C ASN A 219 -7.88 -2.78 -9.00
N GLY A 220 -8.41 -3.82 -8.37
CA GLY A 220 -8.82 -3.77 -6.96
C GLY A 220 -7.67 -3.49 -6.01
N ARG A 221 -6.45 -3.96 -6.31
CA ARG A 221 -5.26 -3.67 -5.49
C ARG A 221 -4.87 -2.20 -5.52
N ARG A 222 -4.85 -1.60 -6.71
CA ARG A 222 -4.53 -0.17 -6.88
C ARG A 222 -5.58 0.72 -6.22
N ALA A 223 -6.86 0.38 -6.36
CA ALA A 223 -7.95 1.08 -5.68
C ALA A 223 -7.86 0.92 -4.15
N ALA A 224 -7.60 -0.29 -3.65
CA ALA A 224 -7.39 -0.56 -2.23
C ALA A 224 -6.20 0.22 -1.66
N ILE A 225 -5.08 0.32 -2.40
CA ILE A 225 -3.94 1.14 -1.99
C ILE A 225 -4.33 2.61 -1.87
N CYS A 226 -5.07 3.15 -2.86
CA CYS A 226 -5.54 4.54 -2.80
C CYS A 226 -6.40 4.78 -1.55
N LYS A 227 -7.39 3.91 -1.32
CA LYS A 227 -8.24 3.90 -0.14
C LYS A 227 -7.42 3.85 1.16
N ALA A 228 -6.55 2.85 1.29
CA ALA A 228 -5.80 2.61 2.53
C ALA A 228 -4.87 3.76 2.88
N VAL A 229 -4.14 4.33 1.90
CA VAL A 229 -3.24 5.46 2.16
C VAL A 229 -4.01 6.70 2.60
N ILE A 230 -5.11 7.02 1.91
CA ILE A 230 -5.93 8.21 2.20
C ILE A 230 -6.63 8.05 3.55
N ASN A 231 -7.34 6.93 3.76
CA ASN A 231 -8.10 6.71 4.99
C ASN A 231 -7.20 6.71 6.23
N ARG A 232 -6.02 6.07 6.16
CA ARG A 232 -5.11 6.03 7.30
C ARG A 232 -4.49 7.39 7.60
N ALA A 233 -4.20 8.18 6.58
CA ALA A 233 -3.76 9.56 6.74
C ALA A 233 -4.86 10.45 7.36
N LEU A 234 -6.13 10.27 6.96
CA LEU A 234 -7.27 10.97 7.56
C LEU A 234 -7.45 10.59 9.03
N LYS A 235 -7.47 9.29 9.36
CA LYS A 235 -7.57 8.79 10.75
C LYS A 235 -6.52 9.41 11.67
N SER A 236 -5.32 9.64 11.16
CA SER A 236 -4.20 10.20 11.94
C SER A 236 -4.23 11.73 12.08
N ARG A 237 -4.97 12.43 11.22
CA ARG A 237 -5.08 13.90 11.23
C ARG A 237 -6.31 14.37 12.00
N ASP A 238 -7.44 13.76 11.72
CA ASP A 238 -8.74 14.20 12.24
C ASP A 238 -9.70 13.00 12.34
N ALA A 239 -9.82 12.46 13.55
CA ALA A 239 -10.74 11.37 13.83
C ALA A 239 -12.21 11.81 13.80
N THR A 240 -12.50 13.10 13.97
CA THR A 240 -13.87 13.62 14.12
C THR A 240 -14.59 13.74 12.78
N HIS A 241 -13.85 14.02 11.70
CA HIS A 241 -14.38 14.12 10.35
C HIS A 241 -14.09 12.89 9.48
N PHE A 242 -13.40 11.88 10.01
CA PHE A 242 -12.97 10.69 9.28
C PHE A 242 -14.12 10.00 8.54
N GLU A 243 -15.25 9.74 9.20
CA GLU A 243 -16.37 8.99 8.62
C GLU A 243 -17.01 9.70 7.41
N LYS A 244 -16.97 11.03 7.38
CA LYS A 244 -17.53 11.83 6.29
C LYS A 244 -16.60 11.89 5.07
N GLU A 245 -15.28 11.83 5.29
CA GLU A 245 -14.28 12.01 4.24
C GLU A 245 -13.60 10.72 3.77
N MET A 246 -13.82 9.61 4.49
CA MET A 246 -13.22 8.33 4.16
C MET A 246 -13.72 7.80 2.83
N ILE A 247 -12.84 7.07 2.14
CA ILE A 247 -13.24 6.24 1.02
C ILE A 247 -13.89 4.97 1.59
N PRO A 248 -15.15 4.67 1.23
CA PRO A 248 -15.88 3.51 1.73
C PRO A 248 -15.27 2.20 1.23
N VAL A 249 -15.70 1.07 1.80
CA VAL A 249 -15.28 -0.27 1.35
C VAL A 249 -15.97 -0.68 0.05
N SER A 250 -17.21 -0.21 -0.15
CA SER A 250 -18.07 -0.55 -1.28
C SER A 250 -18.55 0.73 -1.99
N LEU A 251 -19.35 0.55 -3.04
CA LEU A 251 -19.99 1.66 -3.73
C LEU A 251 -20.95 2.38 -2.80
N ASP A 252 -20.59 3.62 -2.45
CA ASP A 252 -21.45 4.57 -1.77
C ASP A 252 -22.05 5.57 -2.79
N PRO A 253 -23.37 5.49 -3.07
CA PRO A 253 -24.05 6.42 -3.96
C PRO A 253 -24.14 7.85 -3.43
N ASP A 254 -24.12 8.03 -2.11
CA ASP A 254 -24.40 9.28 -1.43
C ASP A 254 -23.15 10.10 -1.15
N ASN A 255 -21.97 9.48 -1.28
CA ASN A 255 -20.66 10.12 -1.09
C ASN A 255 -20.60 11.51 -1.77
N THR A 256 -20.40 12.56 -0.99
CA THR A 256 -20.45 13.96 -1.46
C THR A 256 -19.12 14.46 -2.02
N ASN A 257 -18.04 13.67 -1.92
CA ASN A 257 -16.74 14.12 -2.40
C ASN A 257 -16.73 14.25 -3.94
N PRO A 258 -16.36 15.44 -4.47
CA PRO A 258 -16.45 15.70 -5.91
C PRO A 258 -15.53 14.79 -6.72
N ALA A 259 -14.35 14.43 -6.20
CA ALA A 259 -13.42 13.57 -6.91
C ALA A 259 -13.92 12.12 -7.00
N TYR A 260 -14.50 11.61 -5.92
CA TYR A 260 -15.14 10.29 -5.91
C TYR A 260 -16.35 10.24 -6.86
N ARG A 261 -17.23 11.24 -6.83
CA ARG A 261 -18.36 11.38 -7.76
C ARG A 261 -17.92 11.46 -9.22
N LEU A 262 -16.89 12.24 -9.53
CA LEU A 262 -16.35 12.33 -10.89
C LEU A 262 -15.72 11.00 -11.35
N GLY A 263 -15.11 10.24 -10.45
CA GLY A 263 -14.66 8.88 -10.71
C GLY A 263 -15.82 7.94 -11.10
N ARG A 264 -16.91 7.98 -10.33
CA ARG A 264 -18.15 7.24 -10.64
C ARG A 264 -18.74 7.67 -11.98
N LEU A 265 -18.85 8.98 -12.21
CA LEU A 265 -19.36 9.55 -13.45
C LEU A 265 -18.56 9.04 -14.66
N PHE A 266 -17.23 9.02 -14.56
CA PHE A 266 -16.36 8.51 -15.61
C PHE A 266 -16.65 7.03 -15.95
N ALA A 267 -16.88 6.19 -14.93
CA ALA A 267 -17.21 4.78 -15.13
C ALA A 267 -18.57 4.58 -15.84
N VAL A 268 -19.57 5.41 -15.52
CA VAL A 268 -20.87 5.39 -16.21
C VAL A 268 -20.73 5.85 -17.67
N LEU A 269 -19.96 6.91 -17.93
CA LEU A 269 -19.67 7.39 -19.29
C LEU A 269 -18.95 6.33 -20.13
N GLU A 270 -17.98 5.62 -19.56
CA GLU A 270 -17.28 4.52 -20.23
C GLU A 270 -18.26 3.38 -20.55
N SER A 271 -19.15 3.06 -19.61
CA SER A 271 -20.14 1.99 -19.79
C SER A 271 -21.16 2.34 -20.87
N ALA A 272 -21.60 3.60 -20.94
CA ALA A 272 -22.46 4.09 -22.01
C ALA A 272 -21.77 3.99 -23.38
N GLN A 273 -20.50 4.38 -23.48
CA GLN A 273 -19.73 4.24 -24.72
C GLN A 273 -19.60 2.77 -25.13
N SER A 274 -19.18 1.90 -24.21
CA SER A 274 -18.98 0.47 -24.50
C SER A 274 -20.26 -0.24 -24.92
N ALA A 275 -21.40 0.12 -24.32
CA ALA A 275 -22.70 -0.46 -24.68
C ALA A 275 -23.23 0.07 -26.03
N ALA A 276 -22.99 1.35 -26.34
CA ALA A 276 -23.47 1.97 -27.57
C ALA A 276 -22.64 1.54 -28.80
N LEU A 277 -21.33 1.34 -28.63
CA LEU A 277 -20.39 1.08 -29.71
C LEU A 277 -19.57 -0.19 -29.39
N PRO A 278 -20.10 -1.39 -29.69
CA PRO A 278 -19.35 -2.63 -29.51
C PRO A 278 -18.15 -2.68 -30.48
N GLY A 279 -17.02 -3.21 -30.02
CA GLY A 279 -15.83 -3.42 -30.87
C GLY A 279 -14.90 -2.20 -31.05
N LEU A 280 -14.96 -1.21 -30.15
CA LEU A 280 -14.03 -0.07 -30.19
C LEU A 280 -12.58 -0.49 -29.95
N ASN A 281 -11.67 0.03 -30.79
CA ASN A 281 -10.22 -0.14 -30.64
C ASN A 281 -9.63 0.58 -29.41
N ALA A 282 -10.27 1.68 -28.99
CA ALA A 282 -9.87 2.46 -27.83
C ALA A 282 -11.09 3.13 -27.19
N THR A 283 -11.17 3.06 -25.87
CA THR A 283 -12.24 3.63 -25.06
C THR A 283 -11.89 5.04 -24.57
N ILE A 284 -12.86 5.75 -23.99
CA ILE A 284 -12.59 7.02 -23.30
C ILE A 284 -11.60 6.83 -22.14
N LYS A 285 -11.54 5.65 -21.53
CA LYS A 285 -10.58 5.34 -20.48
C LYS A 285 -9.16 5.41 -21.01
N ASP A 286 -8.89 4.78 -22.15
CA ASP A 286 -7.55 4.72 -22.74
C ASP A 286 -7.02 6.12 -23.12
N ARG A 287 -7.92 7.02 -23.53
CA ARG A 287 -7.56 8.36 -24.01
C ARG A 287 -7.60 9.44 -22.93
N TYR A 288 -8.56 9.37 -22.02
CA TYR A 288 -8.90 10.49 -21.15
C TYR A 288 -8.74 10.19 -19.66
N PHE A 289 -8.52 8.95 -19.23
CA PHE A 289 -8.47 8.63 -17.79
C PHE A 289 -7.37 9.44 -17.07
N ALA A 290 -6.18 9.53 -17.65
CA ALA A 290 -5.05 10.25 -17.06
C ALA A 290 -5.28 11.77 -16.96
N ALA A 291 -6.06 12.34 -17.89
CA ALA A 291 -6.41 13.76 -17.89
C ALA A 291 -7.62 14.05 -17.02
N ALA A 292 -8.64 13.17 -17.02
CA ALA A 292 -9.85 13.30 -16.22
C ALA A 292 -9.54 13.19 -14.72
N SER A 293 -8.65 12.28 -14.35
CA SER A 293 -8.18 12.14 -12.96
C SER A 293 -7.31 13.30 -12.49
N ALA A 294 -6.71 14.11 -13.38
CA ALA A 294 -5.83 15.22 -12.97
C ALA A 294 -6.51 16.60 -13.10
N THR A 295 -7.24 16.84 -14.19
CA THR A 295 -7.83 18.14 -14.57
C THR A 295 -9.26 17.95 -15.10
N PRO A 296 -10.24 17.66 -14.22
CA PRO A 296 -11.56 17.23 -14.67
C PRO A 296 -12.34 18.33 -15.41
N ALA A 297 -12.24 19.60 -15.00
CA ALA A 297 -12.94 20.70 -15.67
C ALA A 297 -12.64 20.83 -17.17
N ARG A 298 -11.45 20.40 -17.63
CA ARG A 298 -11.08 20.43 -19.06
C ARG A 298 -11.65 19.25 -19.87
N VAL A 299 -11.91 18.13 -19.22
CA VAL A 299 -12.16 16.85 -19.91
C VAL A 299 -13.64 16.47 -19.87
N PHE A 300 -14.30 16.65 -18.72
CA PHE A 300 -15.69 16.22 -18.52
C PHE A 300 -16.70 16.89 -19.46
N PRO A 301 -16.62 18.19 -19.79
CA PRO A 301 -17.56 18.81 -20.73
C PRO A 301 -17.58 18.11 -22.10
N LEU A 302 -16.40 17.71 -22.59
CA LEU A 302 -16.27 16.96 -23.84
C LEU A 302 -16.87 15.55 -23.72
N LEU A 303 -16.57 14.84 -22.62
CA LEU A 303 -17.07 13.47 -22.41
C LEU A 303 -18.60 13.42 -22.31
N ILE A 304 -19.20 14.38 -21.61
CA ILE A 304 -20.66 14.47 -21.43
C ILE A 304 -21.34 14.76 -22.76
N LYS A 305 -20.80 15.71 -23.54
CA LYS A 305 -21.30 15.99 -24.89
C LYS A 305 -21.29 14.75 -25.78
N ASN A 306 -20.25 13.92 -25.71
CA ASN A 306 -20.19 12.69 -26.50
C ASN A 306 -21.15 11.61 -25.97
N ALA A 307 -21.36 11.55 -24.66
CA ALA A 307 -22.25 10.57 -24.04
C ALA A 307 -23.72 10.75 -24.45
N THR A 308 -24.19 11.97 -24.72
CA THR A 308 -25.56 12.20 -25.20
C THR A 308 -25.85 11.45 -26.51
N HIS A 309 -24.87 11.40 -27.42
CA HIS A 309 -24.97 10.64 -28.66
C HIS A 309 -25.00 9.13 -28.42
N HIS A 310 -24.16 8.63 -27.50
CA HIS A 310 -24.15 7.21 -27.10
C HIS A 310 -25.48 6.78 -26.48
N LEU A 311 -26.05 7.61 -25.59
CA LEU A 311 -27.34 7.34 -24.95
C LEU A 311 -28.49 7.37 -25.97
N ALA A 312 -28.49 8.33 -26.90
CA ALA A 312 -29.49 8.39 -27.96
C ALA A 312 -29.45 7.14 -28.85
N LEU A 313 -28.26 6.62 -29.15
CA LEU A 313 -28.09 5.38 -29.91
C LEU A 313 -28.62 4.17 -29.14
N LEU A 314 -28.31 4.06 -27.84
CA LEU A 314 -28.80 2.99 -26.97
C LEU A 314 -30.32 2.98 -26.85
N LYS A 315 -30.93 4.14 -26.66
CA LYS A 315 -32.39 4.32 -26.54
C LYS A 315 -33.15 3.94 -27.80
N LYS A 316 -32.55 4.18 -28.98
CA LYS A 316 -33.14 3.81 -30.28
C LYS A 316 -32.93 2.34 -30.62
N GLY A 317 -31.94 1.69 -30.03
CA GLY A 317 -31.63 0.27 -30.26
C GLY A 317 -32.39 -0.68 -29.32
N GLY A 318 -32.07 -1.98 -29.41
CA GLY A 318 -32.65 -3.03 -28.56
C GLY A 318 -32.29 -2.94 -27.07
N ASN A 319 -31.42 -2.00 -26.67
CA ASN A 319 -30.95 -1.81 -25.29
C ASN A 319 -31.52 -0.53 -24.66
N GLY A 320 -32.74 -0.14 -25.01
CA GLY A 320 -33.33 1.12 -24.57
C GLY A 320 -33.42 1.26 -23.04
N GLY A 321 -33.78 0.18 -22.34
CA GLY A 321 -33.83 0.17 -20.87
C GLY A 321 -32.48 0.49 -20.22
N LEU A 322 -31.39 -0.08 -20.75
CA LEU A 322 -30.02 0.25 -20.29
C LEU A 322 -29.67 1.71 -20.57
N GLY A 323 -30.06 2.24 -21.73
CA GLY A 323 -29.87 3.65 -22.08
C GLY A 323 -30.57 4.60 -21.10
N HIS A 324 -31.82 4.32 -20.73
CA HIS A 324 -32.56 5.11 -19.74
C HIS A 324 -31.94 5.01 -18.34
N TRP A 325 -31.51 3.82 -17.93
CA TRP A 325 -30.86 3.62 -16.64
C TRP A 325 -29.53 4.38 -16.54
N LEU A 326 -28.68 4.32 -17.58
CA LEU A 326 -27.40 5.03 -17.62
C LEU A 326 -27.61 6.55 -17.56
N GLU A 327 -28.59 7.08 -18.30
CA GLU A 327 -28.92 8.50 -18.25
C GLU A 327 -29.41 8.93 -16.87
N LYS A 328 -30.27 8.13 -16.22
CA LYS A 328 -30.72 8.37 -14.84
C LYS A 328 -29.52 8.40 -13.88
N GLU A 329 -28.63 7.43 -13.98
CA GLU A 329 -27.42 7.35 -13.14
C GLU A 329 -26.50 8.56 -13.34
N LEU A 330 -26.28 8.98 -14.59
CA LEU A 330 -25.51 10.20 -14.90
C LEU A 330 -26.16 11.43 -14.24
N GLY A 331 -27.48 11.56 -14.33
CA GLY A 331 -28.23 12.64 -13.71
C GLY A 331 -28.09 12.67 -12.19
N VAL A 332 -28.19 11.52 -11.52
CA VAL A 332 -28.02 11.39 -10.06
C VAL A 332 -26.62 11.77 -9.60
N ILE A 333 -25.58 11.35 -10.34
CA ILE A 333 -24.21 11.70 -9.97
C ILE A 333 -23.96 13.20 -10.21
N TRP A 334 -24.46 13.72 -11.34
CA TRP A 334 -24.29 15.12 -11.75
C TRP A 334 -24.99 16.10 -10.82
N SER A 335 -26.20 15.77 -10.34
CA SER A 335 -26.99 16.66 -9.48
C SER A 335 -26.33 16.97 -8.13
N GLY A 336 -25.47 16.08 -7.63
CA GLY A 336 -24.70 16.32 -6.41
C GLY A 336 -23.29 16.87 -6.64
N LEU A 337 -22.95 17.27 -7.87
CA LEU A 337 -21.73 18.03 -8.15
C LEU A 337 -22.02 19.54 -8.04
N ALA A 338 -21.02 20.30 -7.61
CA ALA A 338 -21.08 21.75 -7.68
C ALA A 338 -21.14 22.23 -9.14
N PRO A 339 -21.73 23.42 -9.42
CA PRO A 339 -21.80 23.97 -10.78
C PRO A 339 -20.42 24.09 -11.45
N ASP A 340 -19.41 24.48 -10.67
CA ASP A 340 -18.04 24.60 -11.14
C ASP A 340 -17.24 23.32 -10.87
N LEU A 341 -16.80 22.66 -11.94
CA LEU A 341 -15.93 21.50 -11.83
C LEU A 341 -14.52 21.90 -11.34
N PRO A 342 -13.87 21.05 -10.53
CA PRO A 342 -12.50 21.31 -10.07
C PRO A 342 -11.52 21.47 -11.24
N ARG A 343 -10.69 22.52 -11.21
CA ARG A 343 -9.70 22.76 -12.27
C ARG A 343 -8.57 21.73 -12.25
N ALA A 344 -8.16 21.30 -11.06
CA ALA A 344 -7.16 20.27 -10.85
C ALA A 344 -7.43 19.51 -9.55
N PHE A 345 -7.06 18.23 -9.52
CA PHE A 345 -7.08 17.42 -8.30
C PHE A 345 -5.69 17.35 -7.65
N ASN A 346 -5.66 17.42 -6.32
CA ASN A 346 -4.49 17.01 -5.55
C ASN A 346 -4.29 15.48 -5.66
N LEU A 347 -3.25 14.95 -5.03
CA LEU A 347 -2.92 13.52 -5.14
C LEU A 347 -3.97 12.63 -4.47
N GLU A 348 -4.52 13.09 -3.34
CA GLU A 348 -5.53 12.39 -2.57
C GLU A 348 -6.86 12.32 -3.34
N ASP A 349 -7.26 13.41 -3.99
CA ASP A 349 -8.44 13.48 -4.85
C ASP A 349 -8.27 12.67 -6.14
N GLN A 350 -7.06 12.61 -6.70
CA GLN A 350 -6.72 11.62 -7.74
C GLN A 350 -6.98 10.19 -7.26
N GLY A 351 -6.59 9.85 -6.03
CA GLY A 351 -6.87 8.56 -5.42
C GLY A 351 -8.37 8.31 -5.19
N ARG A 352 -9.13 9.32 -4.74
CA ARG A 352 -10.59 9.25 -4.58
C ARG A 352 -11.31 9.01 -5.91
N PHE A 353 -10.86 9.68 -6.98
CA PHE A 353 -11.35 9.46 -8.33
C PHE A 353 -11.15 8.00 -8.77
N ILE A 354 -9.96 7.44 -8.55
CA ILE A 354 -9.64 6.05 -8.88
C ILE A 354 -10.54 5.08 -8.10
N ALA A 355 -10.74 5.32 -6.80
CA ALA A 355 -11.60 4.49 -5.97
C ALA A 355 -13.07 4.54 -6.41
N GLY A 356 -13.60 5.74 -6.68
CA GLY A 356 -14.97 5.92 -7.17
C GLY A 356 -15.20 5.27 -8.54
N TYR A 357 -14.23 5.39 -9.45
CA TYR A 357 -14.25 4.68 -10.72
C TYR A 357 -14.27 3.16 -10.52
N TYR A 358 -13.41 2.63 -9.64
CA TYR A 358 -13.34 1.20 -9.35
C TYR A 358 -14.67 0.68 -8.78
N HIS A 359 -15.23 1.35 -7.77
CA HIS A 359 -16.50 0.93 -7.16
C HIS A 359 -17.65 0.92 -8.15
N GLN A 360 -17.83 1.99 -8.94
CA GLN A 360 -18.93 2.03 -9.92
C GLN A 360 -18.79 0.96 -11.01
N ARG A 361 -17.56 0.60 -11.38
CA ARG A 361 -17.28 -0.39 -12.42
C ARG A 361 -17.42 -1.83 -11.91
N TRP A 362 -16.92 -2.09 -10.71
CA TRP A 362 -16.66 -3.45 -10.22
C TRP A 362 -17.39 -3.81 -8.95
N THR A 363 -18.19 -2.93 -8.34
CA THR A 363 -19.05 -3.32 -7.23
C THR A 363 -20.45 -3.61 -7.78
N PRO A 364 -21.06 -4.76 -7.44
CA PRO A 364 -22.47 -4.99 -7.76
C PRO A 364 -23.32 -3.92 -7.06
N LYS A 365 -24.34 -3.40 -7.75
CA LYS A 365 -25.32 -2.57 -7.05
C LYS A 365 -26.06 -3.47 -6.05
N GLN A 366 -26.23 -2.99 -4.83
CA GLN A 366 -27.22 -3.59 -3.94
C GLN A 366 -28.58 -3.30 -4.59
N ASP A 367 -29.32 -4.35 -4.94
CA ASP A 367 -30.72 -4.19 -5.26
C ASP A 367 -31.39 -3.75 -3.95
N THR A 368 -31.67 -2.45 -3.82
CA THR A 368 -32.70 -1.99 -2.90
C THR A 368 -34.00 -2.61 -3.40
N ASP A 369 -34.33 -3.78 -2.86
CA ASP A 369 -35.66 -4.39 -2.95
C ASP A 369 -36.64 -3.55 -2.13
N ASP A 370 -36.95 -2.37 -2.66
CA ASP A 370 -38.16 -1.63 -2.30
C ASP A 370 -39.10 -1.73 -3.50
N THR A 371 -39.55 -2.95 -3.78
CA THR A 371 -40.82 -3.14 -4.48
C THR A 371 -41.90 -2.96 -3.42
N PRO A 372 -42.68 -1.85 -3.39
CA PRO A 372 -43.80 -1.78 -2.48
C PRO A 372 -44.76 -2.90 -2.88
N VAL A 373 -44.91 -3.88 -1.98
CA VAL A 373 -46.00 -4.85 -2.06
C VAL A 373 -47.28 -4.02 -2.00
N LEU A 374 -47.92 -3.85 -3.16
CA LEU A 374 -49.30 -3.41 -3.19
C LEU A 374 -50.09 -4.56 -2.56
N GLU A 375 -50.41 -4.40 -1.27
CA GLU A 375 -51.50 -5.14 -0.66
C GLU A 375 -52.77 -4.75 -1.43
N ASP A 376 -53.19 -5.63 -2.33
CA ASP A 376 -54.55 -5.62 -2.86
C ASP A 376 -55.51 -5.74 -1.68
N LYS A 377 -56.11 -4.62 -1.30
CA LYS A 377 -57.27 -4.60 -0.40
C LYS A 377 -58.53 -4.86 -1.21
N GLU A 378 -59.04 -6.08 -0.98
CA GLU A 378 -60.41 -6.61 -1.15
C GLU A 378 -61.10 -6.51 -2.52
#